data_AF-A0A7S2C6S5-F1
#
_entry.id   AF-A0A7S2C6S5-F1
#
_cell.length_a   1.000
_cell.length_b   1.000
_cell.length_c   1.000
_cell.angle_alpha   90.00
_cell.angle_beta   90.00
_cell.angle_gamma   90.00
#
_symmetry.space_group_name_H-M   'P 1'
#
loop_
_entity.id
_entity.type
_entity.pdbx_description
1 polymer ?
#
loop_
_entity_poly.entity_id
_entity_poly.type
_entity_poly.pdbx_seq_one_letter_code
_entity_poly.pdbx_strand_id
1 'polypeptide(L)'
;GGGVGGGGWGPGAEELVLFAWDIDCLSSYIAKKLNGYINHALQGGMGDSHGDGVGDGEGQPEALALAHSRVSDAIAQSLNDAKVPLDGMVQTAWEVIASQVSSQCMAQLGAVKGVTATYRMTNKPAPTQPSTFVVNILKPLRDFVHAWGDRVPGSIMNQEWEGSVVVLVIERYLSTIMELLGTVKQMEEALAKRKIKSKAKGNKGGLSDADKILLQLLLDVRSFGDTLETHGVDHTTNEEYVKLLAEVAPAERFLAGALEDDAL
;
A
#
# COMPACT_ATOMS: atom_id res chain seq x y z
N GLY A 1 -34.24 -8.59 -10.82
CA GLY A 1 -33.31 -7.45 -10.84
C GLY A 1 -32.17 -7.77 -9.90
N GLY A 2 -30.98 -7.99 -10.43
CA GLY A 2 -29.77 -8.25 -9.65
C GLY A 2 -28.63 -7.49 -10.31
N GLY A 3 -28.41 -6.26 -9.88
CA GLY A 3 -27.28 -5.44 -10.30
C GLY A 3 -26.10 -5.75 -9.40
N VAL A 4 -25.03 -6.26 -10.00
CA VAL A 4 -23.72 -6.48 -9.39
C VAL A 4 -23.20 -5.13 -8.89
N GLY A 5 -22.85 -5.07 -7.60
CA GLY A 5 -22.31 -3.87 -6.97
C GLY A 5 -20.94 -3.54 -7.54
N GLY A 6 -20.88 -2.52 -8.40
CA GLY A 6 -19.63 -1.89 -8.80
C GLY A 6 -18.99 -1.22 -7.58
N GLY A 7 -17.95 -1.84 -7.03
CA GLY A 7 -17.04 -1.19 -6.10
C GLY A 7 -16.30 -0.12 -6.87
N GLY A 8 -16.68 1.14 -6.67
CA GLY A 8 -16.12 2.27 -7.42
C GLY A 8 -14.67 2.53 -7.01
N TRP A 9 -13.72 1.94 -7.72
CA TRP A 9 -12.27 2.15 -7.55
C TRP A 9 -11.77 3.52 -8.05
N GLY A 10 -12.70 4.38 -8.49
CA GLY A 10 -12.42 5.60 -9.22
C GLY A 10 -12.51 5.38 -10.75
N PRO A 11 -12.61 6.45 -11.55
CA PRO A 11 -12.66 6.31 -13.00
C PRO A 11 -11.36 5.69 -13.51
N GLY A 12 -11.43 4.62 -14.30
CA GLY A 12 -10.28 4.10 -15.03
C GLY A 12 -9.42 3.08 -14.27
N ALA A 13 -9.66 2.82 -12.98
CA ALA A 13 -8.79 1.92 -12.20
C ALA A 13 -8.85 0.48 -12.71
N GLU A 14 -10.05 -0.01 -13.03
CA GLU A 14 -10.25 -1.35 -13.59
C GLU A 14 -9.62 -1.44 -14.98
N GLU A 15 -9.88 -0.45 -15.84
CA GLU A 15 -9.28 -0.37 -17.16
C GLU A 15 -7.75 -0.32 -17.11
N LEU A 16 -7.19 0.37 -16.12
CA LEU A 16 -5.76 0.50 -15.93
C LEU A 16 -5.11 -0.79 -15.44
N VAL A 17 -5.76 -1.53 -14.54
CA VAL A 17 -5.33 -2.88 -14.13
C VAL A 17 -5.34 -3.83 -15.33
N LEU A 18 -6.43 -3.85 -16.11
CA LEU A 18 -6.54 -4.68 -17.31
C LEU A 18 -5.47 -4.32 -18.34
N PHE A 19 -5.27 -3.03 -18.59
CA PHE A 19 -4.25 -2.53 -19.50
C PHE A 19 -2.84 -2.93 -19.08
N ALA A 20 -2.48 -2.73 -17.80
CA ALA A 20 -1.19 -3.12 -17.27
C ALA A 20 -0.97 -4.63 -17.36
N TRP A 21 -2.00 -5.42 -17.06
CA TRP A 21 -1.96 -6.87 -17.18
C TRP A 21 -1.77 -7.35 -18.62
N ASP A 22 -2.49 -6.77 -19.58
CA ASP A 22 -2.38 -7.10 -20.99
C ASP A 22 -0.97 -6.78 -21.52
N ILE A 23 -0.40 -5.64 -21.10
CA ILE A 23 0.99 -5.28 -21.46
C ILE A 23 1.99 -6.26 -20.84
N ASP A 24 1.85 -6.62 -19.57
CA ASP A 24 2.74 -7.59 -18.92
C ASP A 24 2.66 -8.97 -19.59
N CYS A 25 1.44 -9.42 -19.93
CA CYS A 25 1.21 -10.65 -20.68
C CYS A 25 1.88 -10.61 -22.04
N LEU A 26 1.72 -9.52 -22.78
CA LEU A 26 2.35 -9.33 -24.09
C LEU A 26 3.88 -9.32 -23.97
N SER A 27 4.41 -8.57 -23.02
CA SER A 27 5.84 -8.46 -22.71
C SER A 27 6.45 -9.83 -22.37
N SER A 28 5.78 -10.59 -21.52
CA SER A 28 6.16 -11.96 -21.13
C SER A 28 6.03 -12.96 -22.27
N TYR A 29 4.98 -12.86 -23.10
CA TYR A 29 4.77 -13.71 -24.25
C TYR A 29 5.86 -13.51 -25.30
N ILE A 30 6.15 -12.25 -25.64
CA ILE A 30 7.23 -11.85 -26.55
C ILE A 30 8.56 -12.44 -26.07
N ALA A 31 8.90 -12.24 -24.79
CA ALA A 31 10.14 -12.73 -24.21
C ALA A 31 10.27 -14.26 -24.24
N LYS A 32 9.18 -15.01 -24.01
CA LYS A 32 9.22 -16.49 -23.96
C LYS A 32 9.19 -17.13 -25.35
N LYS A 33 8.22 -16.74 -26.19
CA LYS A 33 8.00 -17.37 -27.49
C LYS A 33 9.04 -16.98 -28.52
N LEU A 34 9.45 -15.70 -28.58
CA LEU A 34 10.39 -15.29 -29.61
C LEU A 34 11.80 -15.84 -29.33
N ASN A 35 12.24 -15.85 -28.07
CA ASN A 35 13.48 -16.52 -27.68
C ASN A 35 13.44 -18.02 -28.00
N GLY A 36 12.28 -18.68 -27.81
CA GLY A 36 12.10 -20.08 -28.21
C GLY A 36 12.23 -20.31 -29.72
N TYR A 37 11.61 -19.46 -30.54
CA TYR A 37 11.70 -19.57 -32.00
C TYR A 37 13.10 -19.27 -32.53
N ILE A 38 13.76 -18.25 -31.98
CA ILE A 38 15.15 -17.92 -32.30
C ILE A 38 16.06 -19.10 -32.00
N ASN A 39 15.98 -19.67 -30.79
CA ASN A 39 16.81 -20.82 -30.40
C ASN A 39 16.54 -22.06 -31.27
N HIS A 40 15.26 -22.33 -31.61
CA HIS A 40 14.91 -23.45 -32.47
C HIS A 40 15.36 -23.26 -33.92
N ALA A 41 15.24 -22.05 -34.49
CA ALA A 41 15.70 -21.73 -35.84
C ALA A 41 17.23 -21.85 -35.97
N LEU A 42 17.97 -21.52 -34.91
CA LEU A 42 19.43 -21.70 -34.85
C LEU A 42 19.84 -23.18 -34.75
N GLN A 43 19.08 -24.02 -34.03
CA GLN A 43 19.36 -25.45 -33.87
C GLN A 43 18.92 -26.31 -35.06
N GLY A 44 17.80 -25.96 -35.72
CA GLY A 44 17.24 -26.71 -36.85
C GLY A 44 18.01 -26.59 -38.17
N GLY A 45 18.99 -25.69 -38.27
CA GLY A 45 19.84 -25.51 -39.46
C GLY A 45 21.04 -26.45 -39.55
N MET A 46 21.26 -27.32 -38.55
CA MET A 46 22.43 -28.22 -38.46
C MET A 46 22.10 -29.71 -38.71
N GLY A 47 20.85 -30.06 -39.02
CA GLY A 47 20.42 -31.44 -39.27
C GLY A 47 20.07 -31.69 -40.74
N ASP A 48 20.63 -32.78 -41.29
CA ASP A 48 20.40 -33.37 -42.62
C ASP A 48 21.06 -32.71 -43.84
N SER A 49 22.39 -32.89 -43.94
CA SER A 49 23.09 -33.01 -45.22
C SER A 49 23.83 -34.35 -45.32
N HIS A 50 23.06 -35.43 -45.54
CA HIS A 50 23.60 -36.66 -46.14
C HIS A 50 23.40 -36.57 -47.66
N GLY A 51 24.46 -36.23 -48.39
CA GLY A 51 24.47 -36.21 -49.85
C GLY A 51 25.87 -35.93 -50.39
N ASP A 52 26.53 -36.97 -50.87
CA ASP A 52 27.82 -36.96 -51.56
C ASP A 52 27.92 -35.84 -52.62
N GLY A 53 28.96 -35.01 -52.53
CA GLY A 53 29.26 -34.00 -53.52
C GLY A 53 30.53 -33.22 -53.20
N VAL A 54 31.65 -33.65 -53.79
CA VAL A 54 32.93 -32.92 -53.80
C VAL A 54 32.74 -31.58 -54.52
N GLY A 55 32.96 -30.47 -53.81
CA GLY A 55 32.97 -29.12 -54.38
C GLY A 55 33.57 -28.12 -53.41
N ASP A 56 34.64 -27.45 -53.85
CA ASP A 56 35.34 -26.38 -53.14
C ASP A 56 34.37 -25.27 -52.71
N GLY A 57 34.04 -25.21 -51.42
CA GLY A 57 33.02 -24.31 -50.88
C GLY A 57 33.12 -24.13 -49.36
N GLU A 58 34.33 -24.10 -48.80
CA GLU A 58 34.57 -24.06 -47.34
C GLU A 58 34.03 -22.81 -46.62
N GLY A 59 33.59 -21.76 -47.34
CA GLY A 59 33.12 -20.50 -46.73
C GLY A 59 31.60 -20.27 -46.65
N GLN A 60 30.78 -21.15 -47.25
CA GLN A 60 29.36 -20.88 -47.45
C GLN A 60 28.42 -21.26 -46.28
N PRO A 61 28.62 -22.39 -45.55
CA PRO A 61 27.78 -22.73 -44.40
C PRO A 61 28.06 -21.83 -43.18
N GLU A 62 29.30 -21.36 -43.00
CA GLU A 62 29.68 -20.46 -41.90
C GLU A 62 29.12 -19.04 -42.08
N ALA A 63 29.10 -18.53 -43.32
CA ALA A 63 28.50 -17.23 -43.63
C ALA A 63 26.97 -17.22 -43.41
N LEU A 64 26.29 -18.33 -43.72
CA LEU A 64 24.85 -18.48 -43.48
C LEU A 64 24.53 -18.57 -41.98
N ALA A 65 25.32 -19.34 -41.22
CA ALA A 65 25.18 -19.42 -39.77
C ALA A 65 25.39 -18.06 -39.09
N LEU A 66 26.40 -17.29 -39.54
CA LEU A 66 26.65 -15.94 -39.06
C LEU A 66 25.48 -14.99 -39.41
N ALA A 67 24.92 -15.08 -40.62
CA ALA A 67 23.77 -14.27 -41.02
C ALA A 67 22.53 -14.57 -40.17
N HIS A 68 22.24 -15.85 -39.90
CA HIS A 68 21.15 -16.26 -39.00
C HIS A 68 21.34 -15.73 -37.58
N SER A 69 22.57 -15.84 -37.04
CA SER A 69 22.91 -15.31 -35.72
C SER A 69 22.67 -13.79 -35.65
N ARG A 70 23.15 -13.03 -36.65
CA ARG A 70 22.96 -11.57 -36.69
C ARG A 70 21.50 -11.14 -36.79
N VAL A 71 20.68 -11.86 -37.57
CA VAL A 71 19.24 -11.59 -37.68
C VAL A 71 18.54 -11.91 -36.35
N SER A 72 18.89 -13.03 -35.73
CA SER A 72 18.43 -13.41 -34.39
C SER A 72 18.73 -12.31 -33.37
N ASP A 73 19.99 -11.86 -33.30
CA ASP A 73 20.43 -10.85 -32.34
C ASP A 73 19.72 -9.50 -32.59
N ALA A 74 19.56 -9.09 -33.85
CA ALA A 74 18.86 -7.87 -34.20
C ALA A 74 17.37 -7.91 -33.81
N ILE A 75 16.72 -9.06 -33.97
CA ILE A 75 15.33 -9.28 -33.56
C ILE A 75 15.21 -9.26 -32.03
N ALA A 76 16.09 -9.99 -31.33
CA ALA A 76 16.12 -10.01 -29.87
C ALA A 76 16.34 -8.61 -29.27
N GLN A 77 17.28 -7.84 -29.85
CA GLN A 77 17.53 -6.46 -29.45
C GLN A 77 16.31 -5.57 -29.67
N SER A 78 15.70 -5.62 -30.87
CA SER A 78 14.52 -4.80 -31.18
C SER A 78 13.34 -5.09 -30.25
N LEU A 79 13.16 -6.35 -29.85
CA LEU A 79 12.15 -6.71 -28.86
C LEU A 79 12.48 -6.18 -27.47
N ASN A 80 13.73 -6.30 -27.04
CA ASN A 80 14.15 -5.82 -25.74
C ASN A 80 13.98 -4.29 -25.67
N ASP A 81 14.33 -3.59 -26.75
CA ASP A 81 14.13 -2.15 -26.89
C ASP A 81 12.64 -1.77 -26.82
N ALA A 82 11.74 -2.61 -27.37
CA ALA A 82 10.30 -2.42 -27.25
C ALA A 82 9.73 -2.80 -25.86
N LYS A 83 10.37 -3.72 -25.14
CA LYS A 83 9.96 -4.16 -23.80
C LYS A 83 10.16 -3.06 -22.76
N VAL A 84 11.27 -2.33 -22.82
CA VAL A 84 11.58 -1.25 -21.86
C VAL A 84 10.44 -0.22 -21.71
N PRO A 85 9.90 0.39 -22.79
CA PRO A 85 8.80 1.34 -22.65
C PRO A 85 7.49 0.66 -22.20
N LEU A 86 7.24 -0.59 -22.59
CA LEU A 86 6.05 -1.34 -22.14
C LEU A 86 6.08 -1.60 -20.63
N ASP A 87 7.21 -2.07 -20.11
CA ASP A 87 7.39 -2.27 -18.67
C ASP A 87 7.28 -0.93 -17.91
N GLY A 88 7.78 0.17 -18.50
CA GLY A 88 7.59 1.52 -17.96
C GLY A 88 6.11 1.95 -17.89
N MET A 89 5.30 1.59 -18.89
CA MET A 89 3.86 1.86 -18.87
C MET A 89 3.14 1.05 -17.78
N VAL A 90 3.55 -0.21 -17.56
CA VAL A 90 3.05 -1.04 -16.45
C VAL A 90 3.40 -0.38 -15.11
N GLN A 91 4.64 0.08 -14.94
CA GLN A 91 5.08 0.77 -13.72
C GLN A 91 4.22 2.02 -13.44
N THR A 92 4.08 2.91 -14.43
CA THR A 92 3.28 4.13 -14.27
C THR A 92 1.80 3.83 -13.99
N ALA A 93 1.24 2.81 -14.62
CA ALA A 93 -0.12 2.36 -14.34
C ALA A 93 -0.28 1.95 -12.86
N TRP A 94 0.68 1.19 -12.33
CA TRP A 94 0.66 0.73 -10.95
C TRP A 94 0.93 1.83 -9.92
N GLU A 95 1.74 2.84 -10.25
CA GLU A 95 1.89 4.04 -9.40
C GLU A 95 0.56 4.79 -9.25
N VAL A 96 -0.21 4.93 -10.34
CA VAL A 96 -1.54 5.55 -10.31
C VAL A 96 -2.53 4.71 -9.50
N ILE A 97 -2.53 3.38 -9.69
CA ILE A 97 -3.37 2.47 -8.91
C ILE A 97 -3.03 2.56 -7.42
N ALA A 98 -1.75 2.47 -7.06
CA ALA A 98 -1.29 2.57 -5.67
C ALA A 98 -1.72 3.92 -5.05
N SER A 99 -1.60 5.01 -5.80
CA SER A 99 -2.06 6.33 -5.38
C SER A 99 -3.58 6.37 -5.13
N GLN A 100 -4.39 5.78 -6.02
CA GLN A 100 -5.84 5.70 -5.86
C GLN A 100 -6.25 4.86 -4.65
N VAL A 101 -5.66 3.68 -4.48
CA VAL A 101 -5.92 2.80 -3.33
C VAL A 101 -5.51 3.51 -2.03
N SER A 102 -4.32 4.12 -1.99
CA SER A 102 -3.86 4.91 -0.85
C SER A 102 -4.83 6.03 -0.52
N SER A 103 -5.33 6.76 -1.53
CA SER A 103 -6.30 7.85 -1.34
C SER A 103 -7.59 7.36 -0.68
N GLN A 104 -8.11 6.20 -1.10
CA GLN A 104 -9.31 5.61 -0.51
C GLN A 104 -9.09 5.14 0.94
N CYS A 105 -7.94 4.56 1.25
CA CYS A 105 -7.56 4.22 2.63
C CYS A 105 -7.44 5.49 3.49
N MET A 106 -6.74 6.51 2.99
CA MET A 106 -6.57 7.79 3.67
C MET A 106 -7.89 8.53 3.91
N ALA A 107 -8.90 8.35 3.04
CA ALA A 107 -10.22 8.94 3.24
C ALA A 107 -10.90 8.43 4.53
N GLN A 108 -10.62 7.20 4.95
CA GLN A 108 -11.16 6.63 6.19
C GLN A 108 -10.64 7.37 7.44
N LEU A 109 -9.42 7.93 7.36
CA LEU A 109 -8.81 8.71 8.44
C LEU A 109 -9.55 10.03 8.72
N GLY A 110 -10.47 10.46 7.85
CA GLY A 110 -11.36 11.58 8.13
C GLY A 110 -12.18 11.41 9.42
N ALA A 111 -12.49 10.16 9.79
CA ALA A 111 -13.23 9.82 11.00
C ALA A 111 -12.47 10.16 12.30
N VAL A 112 -11.14 10.27 12.27
CA VAL A 112 -10.28 10.64 13.41
C VAL A 112 -10.73 11.97 14.03
N LYS A 113 -11.19 12.92 13.21
CA LYS A 113 -11.71 14.22 13.70
C LYS A 113 -12.93 14.06 14.60
N GLY A 114 -13.73 13.01 14.40
CA GLY A 114 -14.91 12.66 15.20
C GLY A 114 -14.59 12.23 16.63
N VAL A 115 -13.35 11.82 16.93
CA VAL A 115 -12.92 11.44 18.28
C VAL A 115 -13.04 12.63 19.24
N THR A 116 -12.66 13.84 18.79
CA THR A 116 -12.81 15.05 19.63
C THR A 116 -14.26 15.36 19.96
N ALA A 117 -15.16 15.27 18.97
CA ALA A 117 -16.59 15.49 19.16
C ALA A 117 -17.21 14.46 20.12
N THR A 118 -16.64 13.25 20.18
CA THR A 118 -17.14 12.16 21.01
C THR A 118 -16.95 12.42 22.50
N TYR A 119 -15.80 12.94 22.92
CA TYR A 119 -15.45 13.08 24.34
C TYR A 119 -15.57 14.50 24.87
N ARG A 120 -15.53 15.52 24.00
CA ARG A 120 -15.59 16.91 24.42
C ARG A 120 -16.97 17.27 24.98
N MET A 121 -17.04 17.60 26.26
CA MET A 121 -18.25 18.08 26.95
C MET A 121 -19.44 17.11 26.90
N THR A 122 -19.21 15.81 26.64
CA THR A 122 -20.29 14.82 26.44
C THR A 122 -20.58 13.98 27.69
N ASN A 123 -19.80 14.15 28.77
CA ASN A 123 -19.82 13.30 29.97
C ASN A 123 -19.64 11.80 29.68
N LYS A 124 -19.18 11.41 28.48
CA LYS A 124 -18.92 10.00 28.16
C LYS A 124 -17.87 9.40 29.10
N PRO A 125 -17.98 8.10 29.45
CA PRO A 125 -16.97 7.41 30.22
C PRO A 125 -15.64 7.35 29.47
N ALA A 126 -14.57 6.96 30.17
CA ALA A 126 -13.28 6.74 29.52
C ALA A 126 -13.39 5.62 28.46
N PRO A 127 -12.72 5.76 27.30
CA PRO A 127 -12.70 4.72 26.28
C PRO A 127 -12.02 3.44 26.78
N THR A 128 -12.60 2.29 26.42
CA THR A 128 -12.04 0.95 26.70
C THR A 128 -11.87 0.10 25.45
N GLN A 129 -12.30 0.59 24.29
CA GLN A 129 -12.28 -0.11 23.01
C GLN A 129 -11.84 0.85 21.90
N PRO A 130 -11.18 0.35 20.84
CA PRO A 130 -10.83 1.15 19.68
C PRO A 130 -12.09 1.60 18.91
N SER A 131 -11.94 2.68 18.15
CA SER A 131 -12.96 3.24 17.28
C SER A 131 -13.27 2.27 16.13
N THR A 132 -14.55 2.12 15.79
CA THR A 132 -15.01 1.18 14.75
C THR A 132 -14.49 1.48 13.35
N PHE A 133 -13.98 2.68 13.09
CA PHE A 133 -13.42 3.02 11.77
C PHE A 133 -12.03 2.41 11.55
N VAL A 134 -11.29 2.06 12.62
CA VAL A 134 -9.87 1.65 12.54
C VAL A 134 -9.70 0.42 11.66
N VAL A 135 -10.52 -0.62 11.89
CA VAL A 135 -10.51 -1.86 11.10
C VAL A 135 -10.89 -1.64 9.62
N ASN A 136 -11.45 -0.47 9.28
CA ASN A 136 -11.83 -0.12 7.92
C ASN A 136 -10.75 0.69 7.20
N ILE A 137 -9.68 1.13 7.87
CA ILE A 137 -8.63 1.98 7.26
C ILE A 137 -7.99 1.28 6.05
N LEU A 138 -7.61 0.01 6.19
CA LEU A 138 -7.00 -0.78 5.11
C LEU A 138 -8.00 -1.62 4.30
N LYS A 139 -9.31 -1.44 4.56
CA LYS A 139 -10.35 -2.15 3.81
C LYS A 139 -10.26 -1.93 2.29
N PRO A 140 -10.01 -0.70 1.77
CA PRO A 140 -9.87 -0.50 0.34
C PRO A 140 -8.71 -1.30 -0.27
N LEU A 141 -7.55 -1.34 0.40
CA LEU A 141 -6.41 -2.16 -0.03
C LEU A 141 -6.77 -3.65 -0.06
N ARG A 142 -7.36 -4.17 1.02
CA ARG A 142 -7.80 -5.57 1.10
C ARG A 142 -8.76 -5.94 -0.02
N ASP A 143 -9.78 -5.11 -0.23
CA ASP A 143 -10.81 -5.37 -1.22
C ASP A 143 -10.21 -5.29 -2.65
N PHE A 144 -9.20 -4.44 -2.86
CA PHE A 144 -8.51 -4.32 -4.14
C PHE A 144 -7.69 -5.58 -4.43
N VAL A 145 -6.88 -6.02 -3.47
CA VAL A 145 -6.09 -7.26 -3.57
C VAL A 145 -7.01 -8.46 -3.78
N HIS A 146 -8.15 -8.51 -3.10
CA HIS A 146 -9.13 -9.58 -3.32
C HIS A 146 -9.72 -9.59 -4.74
N ALA A 147 -9.98 -8.42 -5.33
CA ALA A 147 -10.56 -8.31 -6.66
C ALA A 147 -9.53 -8.51 -7.79
N TRP A 148 -8.30 -8.03 -7.59
CA TRP A 148 -7.32 -7.86 -8.66
C TRP A 148 -5.94 -8.46 -8.37
N GLY A 149 -5.74 -9.12 -7.22
CA GLY A 149 -4.44 -9.66 -6.79
C GLY A 149 -3.81 -10.62 -7.81
N ASP A 150 -4.61 -11.46 -8.46
CA ASP A 150 -4.14 -12.38 -9.51
C ASP A 150 -3.67 -11.69 -10.80
N ARG A 151 -3.90 -10.38 -10.91
CA ARG A 151 -3.51 -9.54 -12.05
C ARG A 151 -2.40 -8.55 -11.72
N VAL A 152 -1.78 -8.68 -10.56
CA VAL A 152 -0.58 -7.91 -10.23
C VAL A 152 0.61 -8.53 -10.98
N PRO A 153 1.28 -7.79 -11.88
CA PRO A 153 2.49 -8.28 -12.54
C PRO A 153 3.57 -8.63 -11.50
N GLY A 154 4.33 -9.70 -11.76
CA GLY A 154 5.37 -10.14 -10.82
C GLY A 154 6.44 -9.07 -10.56
N SER A 155 6.73 -8.23 -11.55
CA SER A 155 7.63 -7.07 -11.42
C SER A 155 7.14 -6.06 -10.37
N ILE A 156 5.83 -5.87 -10.26
CA ILE A 156 5.20 -4.95 -9.30
C ILE A 156 5.06 -5.59 -7.94
N MET A 157 4.71 -6.88 -7.89
CA MET A 157 4.68 -7.65 -6.63
C MET A 157 6.06 -7.62 -5.93
N ASN A 158 7.14 -7.80 -6.69
CA ASN A 158 8.51 -7.75 -6.18
C ASN A 158 8.96 -6.37 -5.68
N GLN A 159 8.23 -5.30 -6.04
CA GLN A 159 8.49 -3.94 -5.55
C GLN A 159 7.68 -3.59 -4.29
N GLU A 160 6.97 -4.55 -3.70
CA GLU A 160 6.22 -4.36 -2.45
C GLU A 160 5.21 -3.19 -2.53
N TRP A 161 4.48 -3.09 -3.64
CA TRP A 161 3.54 -1.98 -3.87
C TRP A 161 2.49 -1.83 -2.74
N GLU A 162 2.03 -2.93 -2.13
CA GLU A 162 1.12 -2.90 -0.97
C GLU A 162 1.76 -2.22 0.24
N GLY A 163 3.05 -2.48 0.47
CA GLY A 163 3.85 -1.82 1.50
C GLY A 163 3.92 -0.31 1.27
N SER A 164 4.11 0.12 0.02
CA SER A 164 4.12 1.56 -0.32
C SER A 164 2.78 2.25 0.00
N VAL A 165 1.65 1.58 -0.26
CA VAL A 165 0.31 2.07 0.10
C VAL A 165 0.17 2.21 1.61
N VAL A 166 0.61 1.19 2.35
CA VAL A 166 0.54 1.18 3.82
C VAL A 166 1.37 2.31 4.43
N VAL A 167 2.60 2.53 3.96
CA VAL A 167 3.47 3.62 4.44
C VAL A 167 2.78 4.98 4.27
N LEU A 168 2.22 5.27 3.09
CA LEU A 168 1.50 6.52 2.83
C LEU A 168 0.29 6.70 3.77
N VAL A 169 -0.41 5.61 4.10
CA VAL A 169 -1.53 5.64 5.04
C VAL A 169 -1.05 5.93 6.47
N ILE A 170 0.05 5.31 6.91
CA ILE A 170 0.66 5.56 8.23
C ILE A 170 1.09 7.02 8.35
N GLU A 171 1.80 7.55 7.35
CA GLU A 171 2.23 8.95 7.30
C GLU A 171 1.04 9.90 7.40
N ARG A 172 -0.03 9.63 6.66
CA ARG A 172 -1.24 10.45 6.72
C ARG A 172 -1.92 10.35 8.07
N TYR A 173 -1.92 9.17 8.69
CA TYR A 173 -2.50 8.99 10.02
C TYR A 173 -1.72 9.78 11.07
N LEU A 174 -0.39 9.71 11.05
CA LEU A 174 0.50 10.51 11.89
C LEU A 174 0.20 12.00 11.75
N SER A 175 0.19 12.52 10.52
CA SER A 175 -0.17 13.91 10.24
C SER A 175 -1.55 14.28 10.81
N THR A 176 -2.55 13.42 10.64
CA THR A 176 -3.92 13.67 11.13
C THR A 176 -4.00 13.68 12.65
N ILE A 177 -3.29 12.79 13.34
CA ILE A 177 -3.22 12.78 14.81
C ILE A 177 -2.50 14.02 15.32
N MET A 178 -1.37 14.40 14.73
CA MET A 178 -0.63 15.60 15.15
C MET A 178 -1.47 16.88 15.02
N GLU A 179 -2.21 17.03 13.91
CA GLU A 179 -3.16 18.13 13.72
C GLU A 179 -4.26 18.15 14.80
N LEU A 180 -4.81 16.97 15.12
CA LEU A 180 -5.86 16.82 16.13
C LEU A 180 -5.35 17.17 17.53
N LEU A 181 -4.21 16.62 17.93
CA LEU A 181 -3.58 16.87 19.23
C LEU A 181 -3.18 18.34 19.39
N GLY A 182 -2.67 18.97 18.33
CA GLY A 182 -2.43 20.42 18.30
C GLY A 182 -3.69 21.23 18.60
N THR A 183 -4.83 20.83 18.02
CA THR A 183 -6.13 21.46 18.28
C THR A 183 -6.59 21.24 19.71
N VAL A 184 -6.47 20.02 20.24
CA VAL A 184 -6.82 19.68 21.64
C VAL A 184 -6.00 20.50 22.63
N LYS A 185 -4.69 20.62 22.41
CA LYS A 185 -3.80 21.43 23.25
C LYS A 185 -4.21 22.90 23.30
N GLN A 186 -4.50 23.51 22.15
CA GLN A 186 -4.97 24.91 22.10
C GLN A 186 -6.29 25.10 22.86
N MET A 187 -7.20 24.13 22.78
CA MET A 187 -8.47 24.16 23.53
C MET A 187 -8.24 24.07 25.04
N GLU A 188 -7.36 23.18 25.51
CA GLU A 188 -7.01 23.05 26.93
C GLU A 188 -6.38 24.34 27.48
N GLU A 189 -5.45 24.95 26.74
CA GLU A 189 -4.84 26.22 27.12
C GLU A 189 -5.86 27.36 27.23
N ALA A 190 -6.83 27.42 26.31
CA ALA A 190 -7.92 28.39 26.37
C ALA A 190 -8.84 28.16 27.57
N LEU A 191 -9.11 26.89 27.91
CA LEU A 191 -9.92 26.52 29.07
C LEU A 191 -9.19 26.83 30.40
N ALA A 192 -7.89 26.55 30.47
CA ALA A 192 -7.05 26.87 31.62
C ALA A 192 -7.04 28.40 31.90
N LYS A 193 -6.86 29.22 30.86
CA LYS A 193 -6.93 30.70 30.97
C LYS A 193 -8.30 31.18 31.48
N ARG A 194 -9.39 30.51 31.11
CA ARG A 194 -10.75 30.81 31.61
C ARG A 194 -10.94 30.37 33.07
N LYS A 195 -10.48 29.18 33.43
CA LYS A 195 -10.52 28.66 34.81
C LYS A 195 -9.69 29.50 35.79
N ILE A 196 -8.58 30.10 35.36
CA ILE A 196 -7.81 31.03 36.21
C ILE A 196 -8.63 32.30 36.52
N LYS A 197 -9.50 32.74 35.61
CA LYS A 197 -10.37 33.91 35.80
C LYS A 197 -11.62 33.62 36.64
N SER A 198 -12.07 32.37 36.72
CA SER A 198 -13.20 31.94 37.55
C SER A 198 -12.69 31.09 38.73
N LYS A 199 -12.83 31.52 39.99
CA LYS A 199 -12.51 30.71 41.20
C LYS A 199 -13.43 29.48 41.38
N ALA A 200 -13.57 28.63 40.36
CA ALA A 200 -14.45 27.48 40.36
C ALA A 200 -13.71 26.24 40.86
N LYS A 201 -14.27 25.64 41.92
CA LYS A 201 -13.87 24.38 42.55
C LYS A 201 -13.57 23.29 41.51
N GLY A 202 -12.40 22.69 41.64
CA GLY A 202 -11.95 21.58 40.81
C GLY A 202 -12.80 20.33 40.98
N ASN A 203 -13.14 19.71 39.85
CA ASN A 203 -13.62 18.33 39.83
C ASN A 203 -12.40 17.43 40.06
N LYS A 204 -12.28 16.87 41.27
CA LYS A 204 -11.20 15.96 41.66
C LYS A 204 -11.60 14.54 41.26
N GLY A 205 -10.80 13.89 40.42
CA GLY A 205 -10.74 12.42 40.32
C GLY A 205 -10.84 11.78 38.93
N GLY A 206 -11.42 12.46 37.92
CA GLY A 206 -11.63 11.86 36.59
C GLY A 206 -10.71 12.38 35.49
N LEU A 207 -10.48 11.56 34.45
CA LEU A 207 -9.81 11.97 33.21
C LEU A 207 -10.47 13.22 32.62
N SER A 208 -9.65 14.18 32.17
CA SER A 208 -10.13 15.31 31.39
C SER A 208 -10.61 14.88 30.00
N ASP A 209 -11.35 15.75 29.30
CA ASP A 209 -11.76 15.48 27.91
C ASP A 209 -10.53 15.25 27.01
N ALA A 210 -9.44 16.01 27.23
CA ALA A 210 -8.19 15.83 26.52
C ALA A 210 -7.53 14.47 26.81
N ASP A 211 -7.56 14.02 28.07
CA ASP A 211 -7.03 12.71 28.45
C ASP A 211 -7.84 11.57 27.81
N LYS A 212 -9.18 11.70 27.77
CA LYS A 212 -10.04 10.71 27.08
C LYS A 212 -9.80 10.67 25.58
N ILE A 213 -9.59 11.83 24.94
CA ILE A 213 -9.26 11.91 23.52
C ILE A 213 -7.91 11.21 23.26
N LEU A 214 -6.88 11.51 24.04
CA LEU A 214 -5.57 10.88 23.89
C LEU A 214 -5.64 9.37 24.12
N LEU A 215 -6.41 8.92 25.12
CA LEU A 215 -6.63 7.51 25.39
C LEU A 215 -7.35 6.79 24.25
N GLN A 216 -8.38 7.39 23.64
CA GLN A 216 -9.03 6.81 22.46
C GLN A 216 -8.05 6.66 21.31
N LEU A 217 -7.24 7.70 21.04
CA LEU A 217 -6.23 7.66 19.98
C LEU A 217 -5.18 6.57 20.21
N LEU A 218 -4.77 6.33 21.46
CA LEU A 218 -3.86 5.23 21.80
C LEU A 218 -4.48 3.86 21.47
N LEU A 219 -5.74 3.63 21.85
CA LEU A 219 -6.44 2.39 21.53
C LEU A 219 -6.60 2.22 20.02
N ASP A 220 -6.91 3.30 19.31
CA ASP A 220 -7.07 3.30 17.86
C ASP A 220 -5.74 2.98 17.14
N VAL A 221 -4.63 3.59 17.56
CA VAL A 221 -3.30 3.33 16.98
C VAL A 221 -2.85 1.90 17.23
N ARG A 222 -3.05 1.36 18.43
CA ARG A 222 -2.72 -0.06 18.72
C ARG A 222 -3.54 -1.02 17.86
N SER A 223 -4.86 -0.80 17.77
CA SER A 223 -5.72 -1.61 16.90
C SER A 223 -5.37 -1.47 15.41
N PHE A 224 -4.85 -0.32 14.99
CA PHE A 224 -4.30 -0.15 13.66
C PHE A 224 -3.01 -0.97 13.47
N GLY A 225 -2.12 -1.03 14.46
CA GLY A 225 -0.98 -1.95 14.50
C GLY A 225 -1.37 -3.42 14.28
N ASP A 226 -2.39 -3.90 14.99
CA ASP A 226 -2.93 -5.26 14.80
C ASP A 226 -3.46 -5.47 13.37
N THR A 227 -4.06 -4.43 12.79
CA THR A 227 -4.54 -4.45 11.40
C THR A 227 -3.36 -4.54 10.42
N LEU A 228 -2.25 -3.83 10.68
CA LEU A 228 -1.04 -3.88 9.85
C LEU A 228 -0.41 -5.28 9.86
N GLU A 229 -0.33 -5.94 11.02
CA GLU A 229 0.18 -7.32 11.12
C GLU A 229 -0.66 -8.30 10.30
N THR A 230 -1.99 -8.12 10.28
CA THR A 230 -2.90 -8.93 9.46
C THR A 230 -2.62 -8.77 7.96
N HIS A 231 -2.05 -7.64 7.55
CA HIS A 231 -1.61 -7.34 6.20
C HIS A 231 -0.13 -7.72 5.93
N GLY A 232 0.52 -8.43 6.85
CA GLY A 232 1.91 -8.88 6.70
C GLY A 232 2.94 -7.78 6.89
N VAL A 233 2.55 -6.62 7.43
CA VAL A 233 3.46 -5.51 7.69
C VAL A 233 3.93 -5.56 9.14
N ASP A 234 5.24 -5.73 9.35
CA ASP A 234 5.86 -5.58 10.66
C ASP A 234 5.93 -4.09 11.04
N HIS A 235 4.86 -3.63 11.69
CA HIS A 235 4.74 -2.24 12.12
C HIS A 235 5.78 -1.83 13.18
N THR A 236 6.43 -2.79 13.86
CA THR A 236 7.41 -2.49 14.93
C THR A 236 8.74 -1.98 14.38
N THR A 237 9.06 -2.33 13.13
CA THR A 237 10.25 -1.87 12.41
C THR A 237 9.98 -0.64 11.54
N ASN A 238 8.71 -0.28 11.34
CA ASN A 238 8.30 0.86 10.54
C ASN A 238 8.47 2.17 11.33
N GLU A 239 9.37 3.05 10.88
CA GLU A 239 9.70 4.28 11.61
C GLU A 239 8.50 5.22 11.78
N GLU A 240 7.62 5.29 10.77
CA GLU A 240 6.46 6.17 10.74
C GLU A 240 5.40 5.70 11.75
N TYR A 241 5.22 4.38 11.88
CA TYR A 241 4.33 3.80 12.88
C TYR A 241 4.90 3.99 14.29
N VAL A 242 6.22 3.82 14.47
CA VAL A 242 6.86 4.09 15.77
C VAL A 242 6.67 5.55 16.18
N LYS A 243 6.83 6.50 15.25
CA LYS A 243 6.53 7.93 15.48
C LYS A 243 5.04 8.13 15.84
N LEU A 244 4.12 7.50 15.11
CA LEU A 244 2.68 7.55 15.37
C LEU A 244 2.32 7.06 16.78
N LEU A 245 2.87 5.93 17.20
CA LEU A 245 2.64 5.38 18.53
C LEU A 245 3.22 6.29 19.62
N ALA A 246 4.40 6.88 19.39
CA ALA A 246 5.03 7.78 20.36
C ALA A 246 4.19 9.04 20.66
N GLU A 247 3.45 9.58 19.67
CA GLU A 247 2.56 10.74 19.88
C GLU A 247 1.41 10.45 20.85
N VAL A 248 0.97 9.18 20.95
CA VAL A 248 -0.16 8.77 21.78
C VAL A 248 0.24 7.97 23.03
N ALA A 249 1.50 7.51 23.11
CA ALA A 249 2.06 6.79 24.25
C ALA A 249 1.87 7.47 25.62
N PRO A 250 1.85 8.82 25.75
CA PRO A 250 1.59 9.44 27.05
C PRO A 250 0.24 9.06 27.69
N ALA A 251 -0.73 8.53 26.93
CA ALA A 251 -1.98 8.02 27.49
C ALA A 251 -1.85 6.67 28.22
N GLU A 252 -0.74 5.95 28.09
CA GLU A 252 -0.55 4.66 28.77
C GLU A 252 -0.70 4.75 30.30
N ARG A 253 -0.33 5.90 30.87
CA ARG A 253 -0.50 6.20 32.31
C ARG A 253 -1.96 6.06 32.78
N PHE A 254 -2.93 6.22 31.88
CA PHE A 254 -4.35 6.11 32.21
C PHE A 254 -4.87 4.68 32.17
N LEU A 255 -4.15 3.77 31.50
CA LEU A 255 -4.47 2.35 31.50
C LEU A 255 -3.97 1.67 32.78
N ALA A 256 -2.80 2.07 33.27
CA ALA A 256 -2.22 1.54 34.51
C ALA A 256 -3.03 1.90 35.76
N GLY A 257 -3.58 3.13 35.82
CA GLY A 257 -4.39 3.58 36.95
C GLY A 257 -5.74 2.87 37.12
N ALA A 258 -6.28 2.27 36.06
CA ALA A 258 -7.55 1.52 36.12
C ALA A 258 -7.45 0.19 36.87
N LEU A 259 -6.23 -0.37 37.01
CA LEU A 259 -6.00 -1.63 37.73
C LEU A 259 -5.85 -1.45 39.24
N GLU A 260 -5.57 -0.23 39.71
CA GLU A 260 -5.46 0.07 41.15
C GLU A 260 -6.80 0.45 41.78
N ASP A 261 -7.72 1.09 41.02
CA ASP A 261 -9.05 1.48 41.51
C ASP A 261 -10.04 0.30 41.62
N ASP A 262 -9.83 -0.81 40.89
CA ASP A 262 -10.63 -2.05 41.01
C ASP A 262 -10.16 -2.95 42.17
N ALA A 263 -9.08 -2.59 42.88
CA ALA A 263 -8.49 -3.35 43.98
C ALA A 263 -8.82 -2.79 45.39
N LEU A 264 -9.74 -1.81 45.50
CA LEU A 264 -10.21 -1.21 46.76
C LEU A 264 -11.71 -1.44 47.00
#